data_AF-A0A1H3EYE7-F1
#
_entry.id   AF-A0A1H3EYE7-F1
#
_cell.length_a   1.000
_cell.length_b   1.000
_cell.length_c   1.000
_cell.angle_alpha   90.00
_cell.angle_beta   90.00
_cell.angle_gamma   90.00
#
_symmetry.space_group_name_H-M   'P 1'
#
loop_
_entity.id
_entity.type
_entity.pdbx_description
1 polymer ?
#
loop_
_entity_poly.entity_id
_entity_poly.type
_entity_poly.pdbx_seq_one_letter_code
_entity_poly.pdbx_strand_id
1 'polypeptide(L)'
;MLLTIFLAIVFCAAITIMLISAVVLIKDKKLFSSAPKEALELVIDRKEEEFYGARKIGWTLIIMSMVMILGVGVISIWDGFRSDFTFWQFFLRFVLIFTIYKIYDMIFFDYFLLCKFRFFQAFTPEVAPVYNNRKYGYNIKSQLLKLIVIFPAASAIAAWICTLF
;
A
#
# COMPACT_ATOMS: atom_id res chain seq x y z
N MET A 1 -14.07 15.52 7.63
CA MET A 1 -14.57 14.22 7.13
C MET A 1 -14.38 14.01 5.63
N LEU A 2 -14.90 14.89 4.75
CA LEU A 2 -14.72 14.73 3.30
C LEU A 2 -13.25 14.71 2.87
N LEU A 3 -12.42 15.61 3.42
CA LEU A 3 -10.98 15.62 3.15
C LEU A 3 -10.31 14.33 3.61
N THR A 4 -10.69 13.76 4.75
CA THR A 4 -10.16 12.48 5.23
C THR A 4 -10.43 11.34 4.26
N ILE A 5 -11.66 11.27 3.73
CA ILE A 5 -12.05 10.26 2.74
C ILE A 5 -11.27 10.48 1.43
N PHE A 6 -11.16 11.72 0.96
CA PHE A 6 -10.36 12.06 -0.20
C PHE A 6 -8.91 11.63 -0.04
N LEU A 7 -8.28 11.94 1.10
CA LEU A 7 -6.91 11.57 1.41
C LEU A 7 -6.73 10.04 1.48
N ALA A 8 -7.71 9.31 2.01
CA ALA A 8 -7.68 7.85 1.99
C ALA A 8 -7.73 7.30 0.56
N ILE A 9 -8.56 7.87 -0.32
CA ILE A 9 -8.63 7.49 -1.74
C ILE A 9 -7.30 7.79 -2.44
N VAL A 10 -6.71 8.96 -2.21
CA VAL A 10 -5.40 9.33 -2.76
C VAL A 10 -4.32 8.36 -2.28
N PHE A 11 -4.36 7.95 -1.00
CA PHE A 11 -3.43 6.98 -0.45
C PHE A 11 -3.54 5.61 -1.14
N CYS A 12 -4.77 5.11 -1.33
CA CYS A 12 -5.02 3.87 -2.07
C CYS A 12 -4.52 3.97 -3.52
N ALA A 13 -4.83 5.06 -4.22
CA ALA A 13 -4.39 5.28 -5.59
C ALA A 13 -2.86 5.33 -5.70
N ALA A 14 -2.19 6.03 -4.78
CA ALA A 14 -0.73 6.11 -4.75
C ALA A 14 -0.08 4.74 -4.56
N ILE A 15 -0.60 3.91 -3.64
CA ILE A 15 -0.08 2.55 -3.44
C ILE A 15 -0.33 1.66 -4.65
N THR A 16 -1.48 1.80 -5.33
CA THR A 16 -1.75 1.07 -6.57
C THR A 16 -0.80 1.46 -7.69
N ILE A 17 -0.52 2.76 -7.86
CA ILE A 17 0.49 3.24 -8.83
C ILE A 17 1.87 2.67 -8.47
N MET A 18 2.25 2.68 -7.20
CA MET A 18 3.51 2.13 -6.73
C MET A 18 3.62 0.63 -7.07
N LEU A 19 2.55 -0.14 -6.81
CA LEU A 19 2.50 -1.58 -7.07
C LEU A 19 2.60 -1.88 -8.56
N ILE A 20 1.82 -1.20 -9.41
CA ILE A 20 1.87 -1.39 -10.86
C ILE A 20 3.26 -1.03 -11.39
N SER A 21 3.86 0.04 -10.90
CA SER A 21 5.20 0.47 -11.32
C SER A 21 6.26 -0.57 -10.96
N ALA A 22 6.19 -1.14 -9.76
CA ALA A 22 7.11 -2.18 -9.32
C ALA A 22 6.94 -3.47 -10.13
N VAL A 23 5.71 -3.94 -10.32
CA VAL A 23 5.40 -5.27 -10.89
C VAL A 23 5.41 -5.27 -12.42
N VAL A 24 4.96 -4.20 -13.08
CA VAL A 24 4.82 -4.16 -14.53
C VAL A 24 6.02 -3.52 -15.21
N LEU A 25 6.53 -2.42 -14.66
CA LEU A 25 7.52 -1.59 -15.35
C LEU A 25 8.96 -1.88 -14.91
N ILE A 26 9.22 -1.98 -13.61
CA ILE A 26 10.59 -2.12 -13.09
C ILE A 26 11.00 -3.59 -12.99
N LYS A 27 10.13 -4.46 -12.47
CA LYS A 27 10.36 -5.91 -12.29
C LYS A 27 11.65 -6.27 -11.52
N ASP A 28 12.15 -5.36 -10.71
CA ASP A 28 13.37 -5.56 -9.92
C ASP A 28 13.05 -6.35 -8.65
N LYS A 29 13.81 -7.42 -8.41
CA LYS A 29 13.65 -8.31 -7.26
C LYS A 29 13.61 -7.57 -5.92
N LYS A 30 14.32 -6.44 -5.79
CA LYS A 30 14.36 -5.64 -4.55
C LYS A 30 12.99 -5.05 -4.19
N LEU A 31 12.17 -4.73 -5.18
CA LEU A 31 10.85 -4.15 -4.97
C LEU A 31 9.81 -5.22 -4.57
N PHE A 32 10.11 -6.50 -4.78
CA PHE A 32 9.30 -7.62 -4.31
C PHE A 32 9.62 -8.04 -2.86
N SER A 33 10.41 -7.25 -2.11
CA SER A 33 10.75 -7.54 -0.71
C SER A 33 9.54 -7.71 0.22
N SER A 34 8.38 -7.18 -0.16
CA SER A 34 7.12 -7.34 0.58
C SER A 34 6.38 -8.65 0.27
N ALA A 35 6.81 -9.41 -0.74
CA ALA A 35 6.24 -10.70 -1.11
C ALA A 35 6.67 -11.82 -0.14
N PRO A 36 5.92 -12.94 -0.07
CA PRO A 36 6.35 -14.12 0.69
C PRO A 36 7.72 -14.59 0.25
N LYS A 37 8.56 -15.07 1.19
CA LYS A 37 9.92 -15.56 0.88
C LYS A 37 9.90 -16.64 -0.22
N GLU A 38 8.93 -17.54 -0.14
CA GLU A 38 8.67 -18.59 -1.15
C GLU A 38 8.46 -18.02 -2.57
N ALA A 39 7.75 -16.89 -2.70
CA ALA A 39 7.56 -16.24 -3.98
C ALA A 39 8.80 -15.46 -4.41
N LEU A 40 9.46 -14.77 -3.47
CA LEU A 40 10.66 -13.97 -3.73
C LEU A 40 11.84 -14.83 -4.23
N GLU A 41 11.96 -16.07 -3.77
CA GLU A 41 12.97 -17.03 -4.23
C GLU A 41 12.79 -17.39 -5.71
N LEU A 42 11.53 -17.45 -6.18
CA LEU A 42 11.17 -17.75 -7.56
C LEU A 42 11.26 -16.54 -8.49
N VAL A 43 11.27 -15.31 -7.96
CA VAL A 43 11.42 -14.10 -8.79
C VAL A 43 12.82 -14.06 -9.41
N ILE A 44 12.84 -14.11 -10.74
CA ILE A 44 14.02 -13.91 -11.57
C ILE A 44 14.19 -12.41 -11.83
N ASP A 45 15.40 -11.90 -11.64
CA ASP A 45 15.71 -10.50 -11.91
C ASP A 45 15.78 -10.26 -13.43
N ARG A 46 14.75 -9.65 -14.00
CA ARG A 46 14.69 -9.34 -15.43
C ARG A 46 15.44 -8.04 -15.69
N LYS A 47 16.58 -8.16 -16.36
CA LYS A 47 17.41 -7.01 -16.73
C LYS A 47 16.89 -6.29 -17.98
N GLU A 48 16.11 -6.98 -18.80
CA GLU A 48 15.53 -6.42 -20.03
C GLU A 48 14.25 -5.64 -19.73
N GLU A 49 14.13 -4.45 -20.33
CA GLU A 49 12.93 -3.63 -20.26
C GLU A 49 11.88 -4.16 -21.24
N GLU A 50 10.61 -4.21 -20.83
CA GLU A 50 9.49 -4.62 -21.72
C GLU A 50 9.37 -3.69 -22.94
N PHE A 51 9.68 -2.41 -22.75
CA PHE A 51 9.77 -1.43 -23.81
C PHE A 51 10.78 -0.34 -23.41
N TYR A 52 11.30 0.38 -24.41
CA TYR A 52 12.30 1.41 -24.19
C TYR A 52 11.83 2.46 -23.18
N GLY A 53 12.55 2.59 -22.07
CA GLY A 53 12.28 3.57 -21.02
C GLY A 53 11.24 3.13 -20.00
N ALA A 54 10.72 1.90 -20.06
CA ALA A 54 9.77 1.38 -19.09
C ALA A 54 10.28 1.51 -17.65
N ARG A 55 11.57 1.20 -17.41
CA ARG A 55 12.17 1.28 -16.08
C ARG A 55 12.26 2.71 -15.57
N LYS A 56 12.60 3.67 -16.44
CA LYS A 56 12.63 5.10 -16.09
C LYS A 56 11.24 5.62 -15.71
N ILE A 57 10.22 5.25 -16.49
CA ILE A 57 8.82 5.60 -16.19
C ILE A 57 8.41 4.97 -14.86
N GLY A 58 8.72 3.70 -14.66
CA GLY A 58 8.42 2.99 -13.41
C GLY A 58 9.04 3.68 -12.18
N TRP A 59 10.32 4.03 -12.22
CA TRP A 59 10.97 4.75 -11.12
C TRP A 59 10.35 6.14 -10.89
N THR A 60 10.02 6.85 -11.96
CA THR A 60 9.35 8.16 -11.87
C THR A 60 8.00 8.04 -11.16
N LEU A 61 7.21 7.03 -11.51
CA LEU A 61 5.92 6.76 -10.88
C LEU A 61 6.06 6.31 -9.42
N ILE A 62 7.09 5.53 -9.08
CA ILE A 62 7.38 5.20 -7.67
C ILE A 62 7.68 6.47 -6.87
N ILE A 63 8.55 7.34 -7.37
CA ILE A 63 8.87 8.61 -6.68
C ILE A 63 7.60 9.46 -6.52
N MET A 64 6.80 9.59 -7.58
CA MET A 64 5.52 10.30 -7.52
C MET A 64 4.57 9.69 -6.47
N SER A 65 4.43 8.37 -6.41
CA SER A 65 3.60 7.70 -5.41
C SER A 65 4.10 7.91 -3.99
N MET A 66 5.42 7.91 -3.75
CA MET A 66 6.00 8.19 -2.44
C MET A 66 5.69 9.63 -2.01
N VAL A 67 5.82 10.60 -2.92
CA VAL A 67 5.46 11.99 -2.68
C VAL A 67 3.97 12.11 -2.34
N MET A 68 3.08 11.39 -3.05
CA MET A 68 1.65 11.40 -2.75
C MET A 68 1.34 10.81 -1.36
N ILE A 69 1.97 9.68 -0.99
CA ILE A 69 1.80 9.05 0.32
C ILE A 69 2.27 10.00 1.43
N LEU A 70 3.45 10.60 1.28
CA LEU A 70 3.97 11.59 2.24
C LEU A 70 3.05 12.82 2.30
N GLY A 71 2.59 13.30 1.14
CA GLY A 71 1.65 14.41 1.03
C GLY A 71 0.35 14.15 1.77
N VAL A 72 -0.19 12.93 1.72
CA VAL A 72 -1.38 12.54 2.51
C VAL A 72 -1.13 12.72 4.01
N GLY A 73 0.04 12.30 4.51
CA GLY A 73 0.43 12.49 5.91
C GLY A 73 0.55 13.96 6.29
N VAL A 74 1.32 14.73 5.52
CA VAL A 74 1.56 16.16 5.77
C VAL A 74 0.27 16.96 5.74
N ILE A 75 -0.57 16.77 4.72
CA ILE A 75 -1.86 17.46 4.61
C ILE A 75 -2.79 17.05 5.76
N SER A 76 -2.77 15.78 6.18
CA SER A 76 -3.59 15.31 7.30
C SER A 76 -3.24 16.01 8.61
N ILE A 77 -1.95 16.23 8.86
CA ILE A 77 -1.44 16.91 10.06
C ILE A 77 -1.73 18.41 9.97
N TRP A 78 -1.32 19.03 8.86
CA TRP A 78 -1.48 20.47 8.62
C TRP A 78 -2.95 20.93 8.72
N ASP A 79 -3.85 20.19 8.08
CA ASP A 79 -5.29 20.48 8.15
C ASP A 79 -5.85 20.30 9.57
N GLY A 80 -5.31 19.34 10.33
CA GLY A 80 -5.67 19.16 11.73
C GLY A 80 -5.23 20.31 12.61
N PHE A 81 -4.02 20.85 12.43
CA PHE A 81 -3.56 22.04 13.14
C PHE A 81 -4.37 23.28 12.77
N ARG A 82 -4.66 23.48 11.48
CA ARG A 82 -5.48 24.61 11.02
C ARG A 82 -6.91 24.56 11.58
N SER A 83 -7.40 23.37 11.90
CA SER A 83 -8.76 23.13 12.37
C SER A 83 -8.84 22.89 13.89
N ASP A 84 -7.76 23.16 14.63
CA ASP A 84 -7.64 22.97 16.08
C ASP A 84 -8.10 21.58 16.54
N PHE A 85 -7.62 20.54 15.85
CA PHE A 85 -8.01 19.16 16.15
C PHE A 85 -7.54 18.72 17.54
N THR A 86 -8.48 18.19 18.32
CA THR A 86 -8.19 17.44 19.54
C THR A 86 -7.55 16.09 19.22
N PHE A 87 -6.95 15.45 20.24
CA PHE A 87 -6.40 14.09 20.14
C PHE A 87 -7.33 13.11 19.43
N TRP A 88 -8.61 13.07 19.82
CA TRP A 88 -9.59 12.14 19.27
C TRP A 88 -9.88 12.39 17.79
N GLN A 89 -9.86 13.65 17.36
CA GLN A 89 -10.08 13.99 15.95
C GLN A 89 -8.88 13.57 15.08
N PHE A 90 -7.65 13.79 15.54
CA PHE A 90 -6.46 13.27 14.88
C PHE A 90 -6.46 11.73 14.84
N PHE A 91 -6.73 11.11 15.99
CA PHE A 91 -6.77 9.66 16.11
C PHE A 91 -7.77 9.03 15.14
N LEU A 92 -9.03 9.51 15.15
CA LEU A 92 -10.07 9.02 14.26
C LEU A 92 -9.71 9.24 12.79
N ARG A 93 -9.08 10.37 12.44
CA ARG A 93 -8.63 10.64 11.07
C ARG A 93 -7.62 9.59 10.59
N PHE A 94 -6.58 9.35 11.38
CA PHE A 94 -5.52 8.41 11.00
C PHE A 94 -6.03 6.97 10.97
N VAL A 95 -6.80 6.55 11.98
CA VAL A 95 -7.42 5.23 12.01
C VAL A 95 -8.27 5.03 10.77
N LEU A 96 -9.12 6.00 10.42
CA LEU A 96 -10.01 5.87 9.26
C LEU A 96 -9.24 5.74 7.95
N ILE A 97 -8.19 6.55 7.73
CA ILE A 97 -7.33 6.44 6.54
C ILE A 97 -6.70 5.05 6.45
N PHE A 98 -6.09 4.57 7.54
CA PHE A 98 -5.45 3.25 7.57
C PHE A 98 -6.45 2.09 7.43
N THR A 99 -7.64 2.21 8.03
CA THR A 99 -8.70 1.22 7.91
C THR A 99 -9.20 1.13 6.47
N ILE A 100 -9.49 2.26 5.81
CA ILE A 100 -9.90 2.28 4.40
C ILE A 100 -8.82 1.66 3.53
N TYR A 101 -7.57 2.10 3.70
CA TYR A 101 -6.43 1.53 2.99
C TYR A 101 -6.34 0.02 3.18
N LYS A 102 -6.48 -0.47 4.42
CA LYS A 102 -6.33 -1.90 4.68
C LYS A 102 -7.45 -2.74 4.09
N ILE A 103 -8.68 -2.23 4.13
CA ILE A 103 -9.83 -2.85 3.47
C ILE A 103 -9.60 -2.89 1.95
N TYR A 104 -9.12 -1.78 1.38
CA TYR A 104 -8.76 -1.71 -0.04
C TYR A 104 -7.66 -2.71 -0.39
N ASP A 105 -6.58 -2.81 0.39
CA ASP A 105 -5.50 -3.78 0.19
C ASP A 105 -6.01 -5.22 0.18
N MET A 106 -6.87 -5.58 1.13
CA MET A 106 -7.44 -6.92 1.23
C MET A 106 -8.39 -7.24 0.06
N ILE A 107 -9.24 -6.30 -0.36
CA ILE A 107 -10.23 -6.53 -1.42
C ILE A 107 -9.58 -6.41 -2.81
N PHE A 108 -8.80 -5.36 -3.03
CA PHE A 108 -8.24 -5.04 -4.34
C PHE A 108 -6.95 -5.81 -4.62
N PHE A 109 -5.96 -5.80 -3.72
CA PHE A 109 -4.70 -6.49 -4.00
C PHE A 109 -4.83 -8.00 -3.76
N ASP A 110 -5.31 -8.43 -2.60
CA ASP A 110 -5.35 -9.86 -2.26
C ASP A 110 -6.46 -10.61 -3.00
N TYR A 111 -7.70 -10.11 -3.00
CA TYR A 111 -8.79 -10.79 -3.68
C TYR A 111 -8.81 -10.52 -5.19
N PHE A 112 -8.86 -9.25 -5.60
CA PHE A 112 -9.09 -8.90 -7.00
C PHE A 112 -7.84 -9.15 -7.86
N LEU A 113 -6.69 -8.54 -7.55
CA LEU A 113 -5.47 -8.71 -8.35
C LEU A 113 -4.87 -10.11 -8.20
N LEU A 114 -4.68 -10.61 -6.98
CA LEU A 114 -3.94 -11.84 -6.74
C LEU A 114 -4.79 -13.11 -6.97
N CYS A 115 -6.01 -13.18 -6.44
CA CYS A 115 -6.85 -14.38 -6.60
C CYS A 115 -7.69 -14.38 -7.89
N LYS A 116 -8.39 -13.29 -8.22
CA LYS A 116 -9.37 -13.26 -9.33
C LYS A 116 -8.70 -13.06 -10.69
N PHE A 117 -7.88 -12.02 -10.84
CA PHE A 117 -7.24 -11.67 -12.11
C PHE A 117 -5.88 -12.33 -12.32
N ARG A 118 -5.31 -12.94 -11.28
CA ARG A 118 -3.99 -13.55 -11.30
C ARG A 118 -2.91 -12.61 -11.88
N PHE A 119 -3.00 -11.33 -11.51
CA PHE A 119 -2.19 -10.24 -12.04
C PHE A 119 -0.69 -10.52 -11.87
N PHE A 120 -0.27 -10.93 -10.66
CA PHE A 120 1.13 -11.25 -10.39
C PHE A 120 1.62 -12.44 -11.22
N GLN A 121 0.77 -13.45 -11.42
CA GLN A 121 1.07 -14.62 -12.23
C GLN A 121 1.15 -14.30 -13.73
N ALA A 122 0.45 -13.25 -14.19
CA ALA A 122 0.53 -12.80 -15.58
C ALA A 122 1.85 -12.05 -15.86
N PHE A 123 2.27 -11.15 -14.97
CA PHE A 123 3.48 -10.33 -15.16
C PHE A 123 4.76 -10.99 -14.64
N THR A 124 4.62 -11.97 -13.74
CA THR A 124 5.69 -12.75 -13.11
C THR A 124 5.23 -14.21 -13.03
N PRO A 125 5.24 -14.96 -14.15
CA PRO A 125 4.73 -16.33 -14.19
C PRO A 125 5.46 -17.30 -13.27
N GLU A 126 6.69 -16.97 -12.87
CA GLU A 126 7.53 -17.79 -11.99
C GLU A 126 6.93 -17.95 -10.59
N VAL A 127 6.12 -16.99 -10.14
CA VAL A 127 5.47 -17.06 -8.81
C VAL A 127 4.13 -17.79 -8.83
N ALA A 128 3.63 -18.20 -10.01
CA ALA A 128 2.38 -18.92 -10.16
C ALA A 128 2.23 -20.17 -9.26
N PRO A 129 3.22 -21.07 -9.10
CA PRO A 129 3.06 -22.25 -8.26
C PRO A 129 2.81 -21.92 -6.77
N VAL A 130 3.34 -20.80 -6.27
CA VAL A 130 3.11 -20.36 -4.88
C VAL A 130 1.72 -19.75 -4.73
N TYR A 131 1.31 -18.90 -5.68
CA TYR A 131 0.04 -18.18 -5.57
C TYR A 131 -1.19 -18.98 -6.01
N ASN A 132 -1.06 -19.95 -6.92
CA ASN A 132 -2.19 -20.76 -7.39
C ASN A 132 -2.81 -21.64 -6.30
N ASN A 133 -2.02 -22.05 -5.30
CA ASN A 133 -2.48 -22.86 -4.17
C ASN A 133 -3.00 -22.02 -2.98
N ARG A 134 -2.87 -20.69 -3.04
CA ARG A 134 -3.28 -19.79 -1.95
C ARG A 134 -4.77 -19.47 -2.07
N LYS A 135 -5.55 -19.88 -1.06
CA LYS A 135 -6.94 -19.45 -0.91
C LYS A 135 -6.99 -18.05 -0.31
N TYR A 136 -7.92 -17.23 -0.80
CA TYR A 136 -8.24 -15.94 -0.20
C TYR A 136 -8.51 -16.10 1.30
N GLY A 137 -7.94 -15.21 2.10
CA GLY A 137 -8.10 -15.23 3.56
C GLY A 137 -7.12 -16.12 4.35
N TYR A 138 -6.13 -16.73 3.69
CA TYR A 138 -5.06 -17.50 4.36
C TYR A 138 -4.39 -16.74 5.52
N ASN A 139 -4.35 -15.41 5.45
CA ASN A 139 -3.69 -14.55 6.44
C ASN A 139 -4.64 -13.63 7.25
N ILE A 140 -5.94 -13.95 7.33
CA ILE A 140 -6.94 -13.09 8.01
C ILE A 140 -6.55 -12.76 9.46
N LYS A 141 -5.98 -13.72 10.20
CA LYS A 141 -5.51 -13.47 11.59
C LYS A 141 -4.47 -12.36 11.66
N SER A 142 -3.46 -12.37 10.78
CA SER A 142 -2.45 -11.31 10.72
C SER A 142 -3.03 -9.98 10.22
N GLN A 143 -3.98 -10.03 9.28
CA GLN A 143 -4.64 -8.83 8.77
C GLN A 143 -5.52 -8.16 9.81
N LEU A 144 -6.26 -8.95 10.60
CA LEU A 144 -7.04 -8.46 11.73
C LEU A 144 -6.14 -7.88 12.83
N LEU A 145 -5.00 -8.53 13.14
CA LEU A 145 -4.03 -7.97 14.08
C LEU A 145 -3.52 -6.60 13.63
N LYS A 146 -3.20 -6.45 12.33
CA LYS A 146 -2.81 -5.16 11.75
C LYS A 146 -3.92 -4.12 11.88
N LEU A 147 -5.15 -4.50 11.57
CA LEU A 147 -6.32 -3.62 11.58
C LEU A 147 -6.73 -3.16 12.98
N ILE A 148 -6.71 -4.07 13.96
CA ILE A 148 -7.28 -3.84 15.30
C ILE A 148 -6.23 -3.35 16.29
N VAL A 149 -4.96 -3.73 16.10
CA VAL A 149 -3.90 -3.43 17.08
C VAL A 149 -2.87 -2.47 16.49
N ILE A 150 -2.25 -2.81 15.36
CA ILE A 150 -1.08 -2.06 14.86
C ILE A 150 -1.49 -0.68 14.35
N PHE A 151 -2.50 -0.59 13.47
CA PHE A 151 -2.92 0.71 12.94
C PHE A 151 -3.53 1.63 14.00
N PRO A 152 -4.37 1.14 14.95
CA PRO A 152 -4.82 1.97 16.05
C PRO A 152 -3.68 2.43 16.96
N ALA A 153 -2.72 1.56 17.31
CA ALA A 153 -1.57 1.96 18.11
C ALA A 153 -0.71 3.02 17.40
N ALA A 154 -0.40 2.83 16.12
CA ALA A 154 0.36 3.80 15.32
C ALA A 154 -0.39 5.14 15.20
N SER A 155 -1.72 5.09 15.00
CA SER A 155 -2.57 6.27 14.93
C SER A 155 -2.64 7.02 16.26
N ALA A 156 -2.66 6.31 17.38
CA ALA A 156 -2.64 6.91 18.71
C ALA A 156 -1.32 7.63 18.99
N ILE A 157 -0.19 7.01 18.63
CA ILE A 157 1.14 7.63 18.76
C ILE A 157 1.22 8.89 17.87
N ALA A 158 0.80 8.78 16.61
CA ALA A 158 0.81 9.92 15.69
C ALA A 158 -0.10 11.06 16.17
N ALA A 159 -1.31 10.76 16.62
CA ALA A 159 -2.24 11.73 17.17
C ALA A 159 -1.68 12.40 18.43
N TRP A 160 -1.05 11.63 19.32
CA TRP A 160 -0.40 12.17 20.52
C TRP A 160 0.73 13.12 20.15
N ILE A 161 1.62 12.74 19.23
CA ILE A 161 2.69 13.62 18.75
C ILE A 161 2.12 14.91 18.16
N CYS A 162 1.03 14.84 17.38
CA CYS A 162 0.38 16.03 16.83
C CYS A 162 -0.11 16.94 17.95
N THR A 163 -0.73 16.40 19.01
CA THR A 163 -1.26 17.22 20.11
C THR A 163 -0.22 17.89 21.00
N LEU A 164 1.07 17.64 20.81
CA LEU A 164 2.15 18.32 21.52
C LEU A 164 2.49 19.70 20.94
N PHE A 165 1.96 20.03 19.76
CA PHE A 165 2.20 21.26 19.01
C PHE A 165 0.88 22.01 18.78
#